data_AF-A0A3N4J0F1-F1
#
_entry.id   AF-A0A3N4J0F1-F1
#
_cell.length_a   1.000
_cell.length_b   1.000
_cell.length_c   1.000
_cell.angle_alpha   90.00
_cell.angle_beta   90.00
_cell.angle_gamma   90.00
#
_symmetry.space_group_name_H-M   'P 1'
#
loop_
_entity.id
_entity.type
_entity.pdbx_description
1 polymer ?
#
loop_
_entity_poly.entity_id
_entity_poly.type
_entity_poly.pdbx_seq_one_letter_code
_entity_poly.pdbx_strand_id
1 'polypeptide(L)'
;SLRVYRDRFSQWGFTKRQASLYKDMELVAKLRELWAQNLSSSNMLRCLSLHGWNLSAIQLRNLRLYPTIGLLMGTANGDDAKFEAAIQAENLVRE
;
A
#
# COMPACT_ATOMS: atom_id res chain seq x y z
N SER A 1 17.34 13.37 -34.33
CA SER A 1 16.66 12.08 -34.56
C SER A 1 16.25 11.46 -33.22
N LEU A 2 15.26 10.55 -33.19
CA LEU A 2 14.76 9.87 -31.98
C LEU A 2 15.85 9.20 -31.12
N ARG A 3 16.94 8.73 -31.76
CA ARG A 3 18.07 8.09 -31.07
C ARG A 3 18.84 9.05 -30.17
N VAL A 4 18.99 10.30 -30.59
CA VAL A 4 19.69 11.34 -29.80
C VAL A 4 18.93 11.66 -28.50
N TYR A 5 17.60 11.71 -28.55
CA TYR A 5 16.79 11.92 -27.36
C TYR A 5 16.89 10.76 -26.37
N ARG A 6 16.82 9.51 -26.86
CA ARG A 6 16.97 8.31 -26.02
C ARG A 6 18.31 8.30 -25.26
N ASP A 7 19.39 8.66 -25.92
CA ASP A 7 20.72 8.65 -25.32
C ASP A 7 20.87 9.78 -24.28
N ARG A 8 20.29 10.97 -24.52
CA ARG A 8 20.21 12.06 -23.53
C ARG A 8 19.37 11.71 -22.31
N PHE A 9 18.22 11.06 -22.49
CA PHE A 9 17.37 10.59 -21.40
C PHE A 9 18.09 9.58 -20.49
N SER A 10 18.93 8.73 -21.09
CA SER A 10 19.74 7.77 -20.33
C SER A 10 20.87 8.47 -19.57
N GLN A 11 21.53 9.46 -20.18
CA GLN A 11 22.56 10.29 -19.51
C GLN A 11 22.02 11.05 -18.30
N TRP A 12 20.78 11.54 -18.36
CA TRP A 12 20.12 12.22 -17.25
C TRP A 12 19.58 11.27 -16.16
N GLY A 13 19.66 9.96 -16.36
CA GLY A 13 19.24 8.96 -15.37
C GLY A 13 17.74 8.73 -15.28
N PHE A 14 16.94 9.24 -16.24
CA PHE A 14 15.48 9.02 -16.29
C PHE A 14 15.10 7.58 -16.63
N THR A 15 16.02 6.79 -17.17
CA THR A 15 15.80 5.38 -17.55
C THR A 15 16.12 4.39 -16.43
N LYS A 16 16.42 4.85 -15.21
CA LYS A 16 16.61 3.96 -14.06
C LYS A 16 15.33 3.16 -13.81
N ARG A 17 15.35 1.89 -14.18
CA ARG A 17 14.24 0.96 -13.99
C ARG A 17 14.00 0.79 -12.48
N GLN A 18 12.92 1.39 -11.97
CA GLN A 18 12.53 1.21 -10.58
C GLN A 18 12.15 -0.25 -10.33
N ALA A 19 12.60 -0.81 -9.20
CA ALA A 19 12.23 -2.15 -8.79
C ALA A 19 10.71 -2.22 -8.63
N SER A 20 10.09 -3.20 -9.30
CA SER A 20 8.65 -3.42 -9.24
C SER A 20 8.31 -4.11 -7.92
N LEU A 21 8.00 -3.32 -6.88
CA LEU A 21 7.71 -3.81 -5.53
C LEU A 21 6.55 -4.83 -5.48
N TYR A 22 5.60 -4.76 -6.41
CA TYR A 22 4.48 -5.71 -6.48
C TYR A 22 4.90 -7.13 -6.88
N LYS A 23 6.13 -7.32 -7.39
CA LYS A 23 6.67 -8.64 -7.74
C LYS A 23 7.28 -9.37 -6.55
N ASP A 24 7.55 -8.65 -5.47
CA ASP A 24 8.06 -9.23 -4.24
C ASP A 24 6.90 -9.88 -3.47
N MET A 25 6.78 -11.20 -3.61
CA MET A 25 5.68 -11.97 -3.02
C MET A 25 5.72 -11.96 -1.49
N GLU A 26 6.92 -11.94 -0.89
CA GLU A 26 7.11 -11.88 0.56
C GLU A 26 6.60 -10.54 1.11
N LEU A 27 6.97 -9.45 0.43
CA LEU A 27 6.48 -8.11 0.77
C LEU A 27 4.96 -8.03 0.68
N VAL A 28 4.38 -8.56 -0.41
CA VAL A 28 2.92 -8.53 -0.63
C VAL A 28 2.20 -9.39 0.41
N ALA A 29 2.73 -10.55 0.75
CA ALA A 29 2.17 -11.41 1.80
C ALA A 29 2.17 -10.70 3.16
N LYS A 30 3.30 -10.08 3.54
CA LYS A 30 3.39 -9.34 4.80
C LYS A 30 2.46 -8.13 4.83
N LEU A 31 2.35 -7.42 3.71
CA LEU A 31 1.42 -6.30 3.61
C LEU A 31 -0.04 -6.75 3.80
N ARG A 32 -0.43 -7.90 3.24
CA ARG A 32 -1.77 -8.47 3.43
C ARG A 32 -2.05 -8.81 4.89
N GLU A 33 -1.07 -9.37 5.60
CA GLU A 33 -1.18 -9.66 7.04
C GLU A 33 -1.38 -8.38 7.87
N LEU A 34 -0.53 -7.36 7.65
CA LEU A 34 -0.63 -6.09 8.37
C LEU A 34 -1.94 -5.34 8.06
N TRP A 35 -2.42 -5.46 6.83
CA TRP A 35 -3.70 -4.92 6.43
C TRP A 35 -4.88 -5.65 7.06
N ALA A 36 -4.80 -6.99 7.18
CA ALA A 36 -5.83 -7.80 7.86
C ALA A 36 -5.93 -7.46 9.36
N GLN A 37 -4.80 -7.11 9.99
CA GLN A 37 -4.75 -6.58 11.35
C GLN A 37 -5.22 -5.11 11.47
N ASN A 38 -5.68 -4.50 10.36
CA ASN A 38 -6.19 -3.14 10.30
C ASN A 38 -5.18 -2.08 10.77
N LEU A 39 -3.88 -2.31 10.58
CA LEU A 39 -2.84 -1.35 10.96
C LEU A 39 -2.96 -0.05 10.14
N SER A 40 -2.57 1.07 10.75
CA SER A 40 -2.42 2.32 10.02
C SER A 40 -1.24 2.26 9.04
N SER A 41 -1.29 3.05 7.97
CA SER A 41 -0.18 3.12 7.00
C SER A 41 1.17 3.47 7.64
N SER A 42 1.18 4.30 8.69
CA SER A 42 2.41 4.64 9.42
C SER A 42 2.98 3.44 10.18
N ASN A 43 2.12 2.67 10.85
CA ASN A 43 2.54 1.45 11.54
C ASN A 43 2.99 0.38 10.54
N MET A 44 2.29 0.22 9.41
CA MET A 44 2.74 -0.69 8.35
C MET A 44 4.15 -0.36 7.85
N LEU A 45 4.45 0.92 7.59
CA LEU A 45 5.79 1.34 7.17
C LEU A 45 6.86 0.99 8.21
N ARG A 46 6.57 1.22 9.49
CA ARG A 46 7.48 0.87 10.59
C ARG A 46 7.71 -0.64 10.70
N CYS A 47 6.65 -1.44 10.57
CA CYS A 47 6.78 -2.90 10.57
C CYS A 47 7.61 -3.39 9.38
N LEU A 48 7.32 -2.86 8.18
CA LEU A 48 8.05 -3.24 6.96
C LEU A 48 9.52 -2.83 7.03
N SER A 49 9.86 -1.69 7.62
CA SER A 49 11.25 -1.26 7.78
C SER A 49 12.02 -2.17 8.76
N LEU A 50 11.38 -2.68 9.81
CA LEU A 50 11.99 -3.67 10.73
C LEU A 50 12.32 -5.00 10.03
N HIS A 51 11.54 -5.38 9.02
CA HIS A 51 11.80 -6.55 8.19
C HIS A 51 12.78 -6.28 7.04
N GLY A 52 13.27 -5.05 6.89
CA GLY A 52 14.27 -4.67 5.87
C GLY A 52 13.71 -4.00 4.62
N TRP A 53 12.38 -3.83 4.51
CA TRP A 53 11.78 -3.08 3.40
C TRP A 53 11.67 -1.59 3.73
N ASN A 54 12.57 -0.80 3.16
CA ASN A 54 12.50 0.67 3.24
C ASN A 54 11.59 1.23 2.14
N LEU A 55 10.31 1.39 2.47
CA LEU A 55 9.30 1.95 1.57
C LEU A 55 8.94 3.38 1.97
N SER A 56 8.64 4.21 0.98
CA SER A 56 8.00 5.51 1.22
C SER A 56 6.48 5.35 1.35
N ALA A 57 5.81 6.33 1.96
CA ALA A 57 4.35 6.34 2.06
C ALA A 57 3.66 6.28 0.69
N ILE A 58 4.24 6.93 -0.32
CA ILE A 58 3.73 6.92 -1.69
C ILE A 58 3.89 5.53 -2.32
N GLN A 59 5.02 4.88 -2.10
CA GLN A 59 5.25 3.51 -2.57
C GLN A 59 4.27 2.53 -1.93
N LEU A 60 4.04 2.63 -0.62
CA LEU A 60 3.05 1.82 0.08
C LEU A 60 1.64 2.06 -0.47
N ARG A 61 1.24 3.32 -0.66
CA ARG A 61 -0.05 3.67 -1.28
C ARG A 61 -0.19 3.05 -2.66
N ASN A 62 0.81 3.20 -3.51
CA ASN A 62 0.79 2.65 -4.86
C ASN A 62 0.75 1.12 -4.87
N LEU A 63 1.44 0.46 -3.92
CA LEU A 63 1.38 -0.99 -3.76
C LEU A 63 -0.04 -1.46 -3.38
N ARG A 64 -0.68 -0.75 -2.45
CA ARG A 64 -2.05 -1.04 -2.00
C ARG A 64 -3.08 -0.85 -3.12
N LEU A 65 -2.90 0.17 -3.95
CA LEU A 65 -3.76 0.47 -5.10
C LEU A 65 -3.46 -0.41 -6.32
N TYR A 66 -2.42 -1.24 -6.27
CA TYR A 66 -2.05 -2.06 -7.41
C TYR A 66 -3.16 -3.08 -7.72
N PRO A 67 -3.58 -3.26 -8.99
CA PRO A 67 -4.77 -4.04 -9.34
C PRO A 67 -4.77 -5.48 -8.82
N THR A 68 -3.60 -6.12 -8.78
CA THR A 68 -3.46 -7.51 -8.31
C THR A 68 -3.48 -7.64 -6.78
N ILE A 69 -3.21 -6.54 -6.06
CA ILE A 69 -3.11 -6.52 -4.60
C ILE A 69 -4.44 -6.06 -4.00
N GLY A 70 -4.98 -4.93 -4.48
CA GLY A 70 -6.35 -4.49 -4.18
C GLY A 70 -6.63 -4.22 -2.70
N LEU A 71 -5.66 -3.65 -1.96
CA LEU A 71 -5.78 -3.37 -0.51
C LEU A 71 -6.23 -1.92 -0.24
N LEU A 72 -7.33 -1.53 -0.87
CA LEU A 72 -7.93 -0.21 -0.71
C LEU A 72 -8.50 -0.06 0.71
N MET A 73 -8.47 1.16 1.26
CA MET A 73 -9.22 1.45 2.49
C MET A 73 -10.71 1.44 2.14
N GLY A 74 -11.40 0.34 2.44
CA GLY A 74 -12.81 0.39 2.84
C GLY A 74 -12.90 0.76 4.33
N THR A 75 -14.12 0.86 4.87
CA THR A 75 -14.37 0.99 6.32
C THR A 75 -13.42 0.10 7.12
N ALA A 76 -12.92 0.60 8.25
CA ALA A 76 -11.94 -0.11 9.07
C ALA A 76 -12.35 -1.58 9.28
N ASN A 77 -11.46 -2.51 8.87
CA ASN A 77 -11.75 -3.95 8.79
C ASN A 77 -11.52 -4.70 10.11
N GLY A 78 -11.07 -3.99 11.16
CA GLY A 78 -10.92 -4.57 12.50
C GLY A 78 -12.26 -4.90 13.13
N ASP A 79 -12.32 -5.93 13.96
CA ASP A 79 -13.57 -6.35 14.61
C ASP A 79 -14.15 -5.25 15.50
N ASP A 80 -13.30 -4.45 16.15
CA ASP A 80 -13.71 -3.26 16.90
C ASP A 80 -14.41 -2.23 16.02
N ALA A 81 -13.90 -2.00 14.80
CA ALA A 81 -14.50 -1.06 13.87
C ALA A 81 -15.82 -1.56 13.27
N LYS A 82 -15.94 -2.88 13.08
CA LYS A 82 -17.22 -3.52 12.72
C LYS A 82 -18.24 -3.39 13.85
N PHE A 83 -17.79 -3.55 15.10
CA PHE A 83 -18.62 -3.42 16.30
C PHE A 83 -19.13 -1.98 16.47
N GLU A 84 -18.25 -0.99 16.39
CA GLU A 84 -18.61 0.43 16.43
C GLU A 84 -19.56 0.82 15.29
N ALA A 85 -19.29 0.35 14.07
CA ALA A 85 -20.18 0.57 12.93
C ALA A 85 -21.56 -0.06 13.13
N ALA A 86 -21.63 -1.25 13.74
CA ALA A 86 -22.88 -1.92 14.06
C ALA A 86 -23.69 -1.13 15.11
N ILE A 87 -23.03 -0.62 16.15
CA ILE A 87 -23.67 0.24 17.16
C ILE A 87 -24.22 1.51 16.52
N GLN A 88 -23.43 2.19 15.68
CA GLN A 88 -23.89 3.40 14.99
C GLN A 88 -25.09 3.14 14.07
N ALA A 89 -25.06 2.02 13.33
CA ALA A 89 -26.18 1.62 12.49
C ALA A 89 -27.44 1.33 13.31
N GLU A 90 -27.32 0.66 14.45
CA GLU A 90 -28.44 0.40 15.35
C GLU A 90 -29.03 1.71 15.90
N ASN A 91 -28.19 2.67 16.28
CA ASN A 91 -28.64 3.97 16.76
C ASN A 91 -29.40 4.76 15.69
N LEU A 92 -28.93 4.76 14.43
CA LEU A 92 -29.61 5.41 13.30
C LEU A 92 -30.96 4.81 12.96
N VAL A 93 -31.16 3.51 13.20
CA VAL A 93 -32.46 2.82 12.96
C VAL A 93 -33.46 3.09 14.10
N ARG A 94 -32.96 3.45 15.29
CA ARG A 94 -33.78 3.77 16.46
C ARG A 94 -34.27 5.21 16.49
N GLU A 95 -33.58 6.13 15.79
CA GLU A 95 -34.01 7.52 15.56
C GLU A 95 -35.01 7.65 14.42
#